data_AF-A0A7I7Q558-F1
#
_entry.id   AF-A0A7I7Q558-F1
#
_cell.length_a   1.000
_cell.length_b   1.000
_cell.length_c   1.000
_cell.angle_alpha   90.00
_cell.angle_beta   90.00
_cell.angle_gamma   90.00
#
_symmetry.space_group_name_H-M   'P 1'
#
loop_
_entity.id
_entity.type
_entity.pdbx_description
1 polymer ?
#
loop_
_entity_poly.entity_id
_entity_poly.type
_entity_poly.pdbx_seq_one_letter_code
_entity_poly.pdbx_strand_id
1 'polypeptide(L)'
;MLVDSGVILDRKMVYWDVRPSANLPTVEVRVADVPATVEETVLLATLIRAAVMTALQADGRGDDGGRLPPAILRAAYWKAAHDGLSGHLIDSVGSAAPARQRLDELVQRVRPALDELGEYDRVTAELDRIMAQGNGAMRQRKAWQQRADMMDVINQAAADTAG
;
A
#
# COMPACT_ATOMS: atom_id res chain seq x y z
N MET A 1 0.09 7.38 29.69
CA MET A 1 1.03 8.43 29.23
C MET A 1 0.39 9.38 28.22
N LEU A 2 0.12 9.01 26.96
CA LEU A 2 -0.35 9.98 25.94
C LEU A 2 -1.74 10.60 26.24
N VAL A 3 -2.69 9.80 26.70
CA VAL A 3 -4.02 10.28 27.13
C VAL A 3 -3.89 11.07 28.43
N ASP A 4 -3.19 10.50 29.42
CA ASP A 4 -3.00 11.13 30.73
C ASP A 4 -2.26 12.47 30.66
N SER A 5 -1.38 12.64 29.67
CA SER A 5 -0.66 13.89 29.40
C SER A 5 -1.44 14.89 28.55
N GLY A 6 -2.66 14.55 28.10
CA GLY A 6 -3.49 15.39 27.24
C GLY A 6 -3.00 15.58 25.81
N VAL A 7 -2.01 14.78 25.37
CA VAL A 7 -1.47 14.85 23.99
C VAL A 7 -2.49 14.32 22.98
N ILE A 8 -3.30 13.35 23.40
CA ILE A 8 -4.45 12.83 22.65
C ILE A 8 -5.66 12.76 23.58
N LEU A 9 -6.86 12.97 23.03
CA LEU A 9 -8.10 12.96 23.82
C LEU A 9 -8.52 11.55 24.23
N ASP A 10 -8.28 10.57 23.37
CA ASP A 10 -8.57 9.17 23.64
C ASP A 10 -7.64 8.25 22.84
N ARG A 11 -7.75 6.93 23.05
CA ARG A 11 -6.94 5.92 22.34
C ARG A 11 -7.24 5.85 20.83
N LYS A 12 -8.38 6.36 20.36
CA LYS A 12 -8.76 6.37 18.93
C LYS A 12 -8.02 7.47 18.16
N MET A 13 -7.53 8.50 18.85
CA MET A 13 -6.71 9.58 18.28
C MET A 13 -5.23 9.23 18.08
N VAL A 14 -4.87 7.97 18.25
CA VAL A 14 -3.57 7.47 17.80
C VAL A 14 -3.64 7.19 16.30
N TYR A 15 -3.11 8.11 15.50
CA TYR A 15 -3.06 8.02 14.03
C TYR A 15 -1.88 7.15 13.57
N TRP A 16 -1.96 5.85 13.86
CA TRP A 16 -1.00 4.87 13.34
C TRP A 16 -1.42 4.37 11.95
N ASP A 17 -0.44 4.24 11.07
CA ASP A 17 -0.57 3.67 9.73
C ASP A 17 -1.00 2.19 9.76
N VAL A 18 -0.54 1.45 10.78
CA VAL A 18 -0.93 0.08 11.06
C VAL A 18 -1.17 -0.05 12.56
N ARG A 19 -2.31 -0.64 12.96
CA ARG A 19 -2.63 -0.79 14.39
C ARG A 19 -3.41 -2.07 14.70
N PRO A 20 -3.30 -2.60 15.93
CA PRO A 20 -4.29 -3.56 16.42
C PRO A 20 -5.66 -2.87 16.55
N SER A 21 -6.72 -3.56 16.15
CA SER A 21 -8.08 -3.10 16.40
C SER A 21 -8.40 -3.15 17.90
N ALA A 22 -9.16 -2.17 18.39
CA ALA A 22 -9.61 -2.15 19.78
C ALA A 22 -10.82 -3.08 20.03
N ASN A 23 -11.55 -3.44 18.97
CA ASN A 23 -12.84 -4.12 19.05
C ASN A 23 -12.83 -5.51 18.41
N LEU A 24 -11.89 -5.77 17.50
CA LEU A 24 -11.80 -7.01 16.74
C LEU A 24 -10.39 -7.61 16.89
N PRO A 25 -10.23 -8.94 16.80
CA PRO A 25 -8.92 -9.59 16.79
C PRO A 25 -8.24 -9.43 15.42
N THR A 26 -8.06 -8.18 14.98
CA THR A 26 -7.55 -7.84 13.65
C THR A 26 -6.44 -6.81 13.73
N VAL A 27 -5.61 -6.77 12.68
CA VAL A 27 -4.69 -5.66 12.40
C VAL A 27 -5.31 -4.80 11.30
N GLU A 28 -5.40 -3.50 11.55
CA GLU A 28 -5.95 -2.51 10.62
C GLU A 28 -4.80 -1.80 9.91
N VAL A 29 -4.69 -1.96 8.59
CA VAL A 29 -3.75 -1.22 7.72
C VAL A 29 -4.47 -0.03 7.10
N ARG A 30 -4.00 1.19 7.39
CA ARG A 30 -4.72 2.45 7.14
C ARG A 30 -3.87 3.49 6.40
N VAL A 31 -2.76 3.07 5.83
CA VAL A 31 -1.79 3.94 5.15
C VAL A 31 -2.21 4.36 3.73
N ALA A 32 -3.13 3.61 3.12
CA ALA A 32 -3.51 3.81 1.73
C ALA A 32 -4.74 4.70 1.56
N ASP A 33 -4.75 5.48 0.48
CA ASP A 33 -5.96 6.08 -0.07
C ASP A 33 -6.88 5.00 -0.66
N VAL A 34 -8.12 5.39 -0.97
CA VAL A 34 -9.09 4.53 -1.67
C VAL A 34 -8.63 4.33 -3.13
N PRO A 35 -8.35 3.09 -3.59
CA PRO A 35 -8.02 2.85 -4.99
C PRO A 35 -9.18 3.18 -5.92
N ALA A 36 -8.88 3.52 -7.17
CA ALA A 36 -9.89 4.06 -8.08
C ALA A 36 -10.80 2.98 -8.68
N THR A 37 -10.37 1.71 -8.67
CA THR A 37 -11.18 0.57 -9.16
C THR A 37 -11.30 -0.55 -8.13
N VAL A 38 -12.26 -1.45 -8.35
CA VAL A 38 -12.45 -2.65 -7.52
C VAL A 38 -11.23 -3.58 -7.63
N GLU A 39 -10.67 -3.76 -8.82
CA GLU A 39 -9.50 -4.60 -9.07
C GLU A 39 -8.28 -4.08 -8.31
N GLU A 40 -8.03 -2.77 -8.37
CA GLU A 40 -6.94 -2.12 -7.62
C GLU A 40 -7.15 -2.29 -6.10
N THR A 41 -8.40 -2.21 -5.64
CA THR A 41 -8.78 -2.43 -4.23
C THR A 41 -8.52 -3.87 -3.80
N VAL A 42 -8.93 -4.84 -4.61
CA VAL A 42 -8.70 -6.27 -4.33
C VAL A 42 -7.22 -6.61 -4.37
N LEU A 43 -6.44 -6.04 -5.30
CA LEU A 43 -4.99 -6.20 -5.33
C LEU A 43 -4.35 -5.72 -4.02
N LEU A 44 -4.66 -4.50 -3.60
CA LEU A 44 -4.13 -3.92 -2.36
C LEU A 44 -4.48 -4.79 -1.15
N ALA A 45 -5.74 -5.20 -1.01
CA ALA A 45 -6.19 -6.07 0.07
C ALA A 45 -5.50 -7.45 0.05
N THR A 46 -5.31 -8.03 -1.14
CA THR A 46 -4.64 -9.33 -1.31
C THR A 46 -3.17 -9.24 -0.91
N LEU A 47 -2.46 -8.20 -1.34
CA LEU A 47 -1.05 -7.99 -0.98
C LEU A 47 -0.88 -7.73 0.53
N ILE A 48 -1.77 -6.96 1.15
CA ILE A 48 -1.77 -6.76 2.60
C ILE A 48 -1.99 -8.08 3.33
N ARG A 49 -2.98 -8.87 2.92
CA ARG A 49 -3.26 -10.18 3.52
C ARG A 49 -2.06 -11.12 3.40
N ALA A 50 -1.45 -11.20 2.22
CA ALA A 50 -0.27 -12.02 1.98
C ALA A 50 0.92 -11.56 2.84
N ALA A 51 1.17 -10.26 2.94
CA ALA A 51 2.22 -9.70 3.80
C ALA A 51 2.01 -10.04 5.29
N VAL A 52 0.77 -9.95 5.78
CA VAL A 52 0.43 -10.34 7.16
C VAL A 52 0.64 -11.84 7.38
N MET A 53 0.20 -12.69 6.46
CA MET A 53 0.44 -14.14 6.53
C MET A 53 1.93 -14.47 6.57
N THR A 54 2.73 -13.83 5.70
CA THR A 54 4.19 -13.97 5.69
C THR A 54 4.82 -13.53 7.01
N ALA A 55 4.38 -12.41 7.59
CA ALA A 55 4.88 -11.92 8.88
C ALA A 55 4.55 -12.87 10.04
N LEU A 56 3.33 -13.41 10.09
CA LEU A 56 2.93 -14.40 11.11
C LEU A 56 3.72 -15.70 11.00
N GLN A 57 4.01 -16.16 9.78
CA GLN A 57 4.86 -17.33 9.56
C GLN A 57 6.32 -17.10 10.00
N ALA A 58 6.85 -15.89 9.80
CA ALA A 58 8.18 -15.51 10.26
C ALA A 58 8.27 -15.46 11.79
N ASP A 59 7.29 -14.84 12.45
CA ASP A 59 7.19 -14.77 13.91
C ASP A 59 7.13 -16.18 14.53
N GLY A 60 6.33 -17.08 13.95
CA GLY A 60 6.26 -18.49 14.37
C GLY A 60 7.58 -19.26 14.24
N ARG A 61 8.56 -18.73 13.50
CA ARG A 61 9.92 -19.27 13.36
C ARG A 61 10.97 -18.50 14.20
N GLY A 62 10.54 -17.51 14.98
CA GLY A 62 11.40 -16.68 15.81
C GLY A 62 12.07 -15.52 15.07
N ASP A 63 11.59 -15.16 13.87
CA ASP A 63 12.02 -13.97 13.13
C ASP A 63 11.01 -12.83 13.38
N ASP A 64 11.39 -11.86 14.22
CA ASP A 64 10.58 -10.70 14.56
C ASP A 64 10.64 -9.58 13.49
N GLY A 65 11.35 -9.81 12.38
CA GLY A 65 11.53 -8.87 11.29
C GLY A 65 12.48 -7.71 11.58
N GLY A 66 13.02 -7.64 12.81
CA GLY A 66 13.91 -6.58 13.26
C GLY A 66 13.26 -5.19 13.32
N ARG A 67 13.98 -4.24 13.93
CA ARG A 67 13.50 -2.86 14.04
C ARG A 67 14.02 -2.00 12.90
N LEU A 68 13.11 -1.46 12.09
CA LEU A 68 13.45 -0.48 11.06
C LEU A 68 13.85 0.87 11.67
N PRO A 69 14.96 1.50 11.21
CA PRO A 69 15.29 2.85 11.59
C PRO A 69 14.16 3.83 11.17
N PRO A 70 13.64 4.68 12.09
CA PRO A 70 12.52 5.58 11.78
C PRO A 70 12.78 6.52 10.61
N ALA A 71 14.05 6.90 10.38
CA ALA A 71 14.43 7.74 9.26
C ALA A 71 14.26 7.03 7.90
N ILE A 72 14.59 5.74 7.82
CA ILE A 72 14.41 4.94 6.60
C ILE A 72 12.92 4.79 6.30
N LEU A 73 12.11 4.45 7.32
CA LEU A 73 10.66 4.30 7.14
C LEU A 73 10.00 5.60 6.64
N ARG A 74 10.36 6.75 7.24
CA ARG A 74 9.86 8.06 6.78
C ARG A 74 10.29 8.37 5.35
N ALA A 75 11.53 8.06 4.98
CA ALA A 75 12.01 8.28 3.61
C ALA A 75 11.28 7.38 2.61
N ALA A 76 11.03 6.12 2.97
CA ALA A 76 10.26 5.18 2.15
C ALA A 76 8.82 5.66 1.94
N TYR A 77 8.15 6.11 3.01
CA TYR A 77 6.80 6.69 2.88
C TYR A 77 6.78 7.93 2.01
N TRP A 78 7.72 8.85 2.23
CA TRP A 78 7.79 10.07 1.43
C TRP A 78 8.00 9.76 -0.05
N LYS A 79 8.94 8.87 -0.40
CA LYS A 79 9.16 8.48 -1.80
C LYS A 79 7.94 7.77 -2.39
N ALA A 80 7.30 6.86 -1.66
CA ALA A 80 6.12 6.17 -2.14
C ALA A 80 4.96 7.14 -2.44
N ALA A 81 4.71 8.10 -1.54
CA ALA A 81 3.66 9.09 -1.70
C ALA A 81 3.96 10.12 -2.80
N HIS A 82 5.23 10.54 -2.94
CA HIS A 82 5.63 11.56 -3.90
C HIS A 82 5.83 11.01 -5.32
N ASP A 83 6.59 9.93 -5.47
CA ASP A 83 7.02 9.41 -6.77
C ASP A 83 6.00 8.42 -7.37
N GLY A 84 5.26 7.73 -6.51
CA GLY A 84 4.32 6.68 -6.89
C GLY A 84 4.95 5.58 -7.74
N LEU A 85 4.16 4.99 -8.64
CA LEU A 85 4.57 3.88 -9.51
C LEU A 85 5.57 4.29 -10.60
N SER A 86 5.67 5.58 -10.90
CA SER A 86 6.55 6.11 -11.95
C SER A 86 7.99 6.37 -11.50
N GLY A 87 8.28 6.31 -10.19
CA GLY A 87 9.62 6.62 -9.68
C GLY A 87 10.25 5.49 -8.89
N HIS A 88 10.95 5.85 -7.81
CA HIS A 88 11.80 4.92 -7.06
C HIS A 88 11.30 4.73 -5.64
N LEU A 89 11.32 3.50 -5.15
CA LEU A 89 10.95 3.15 -3.78
C LEU A 89 12.18 2.72 -2.98
N ILE A 90 12.17 3.02 -1.68
CA ILE A 90 13.23 2.67 -0.73
C ILE A 90 12.86 1.37 -0.01
N ASP A 91 13.82 0.45 0.14
CA ASP A 91 13.67 -0.76 0.95
C ASP A 91 14.06 -0.57 2.43
N SER A 92 14.00 -1.66 3.19
CA SER A 92 14.33 -1.69 4.62
C SER A 92 15.77 -1.30 4.96
N VAL A 93 16.70 -1.34 4.00
CA VAL A 93 18.11 -0.98 4.20
C VAL A 93 18.47 0.38 3.59
N GLY A 94 17.48 1.11 3.06
CA GLY A 94 17.67 2.46 2.52
C GLY A 94 18.06 2.50 1.04
N SER A 95 18.06 1.37 0.34
CA SER A 95 18.41 1.33 -1.09
C SER A 95 17.20 1.74 -1.94
N ALA A 96 17.42 2.57 -2.95
CA ALA A 96 16.37 3.02 -3.87
C ALA A 96 16.43 2.24 -5.19
N ALA A 97 15.28 1.76 -5.66
CA ALA A 97 15.15 1.10 -6.96
C ALA A 97 13.79 1.45 -7.61
N PRO A 98 13.61 1.23 -8.92
CA PRO A 98 12.33 1.49 -9.59
C PRO A 98 11.16 0.80 -8.88
N ALA A 99 10.00 1.46 -8.82
CA ALA A 99 8.83 0.94 -8.12
C ALA A 99 8.44 -0.46 -8.59
N ARG A 100 8.50 -0.73 -9.91
CA ARG A 100 8.28 -2.05 -10.50
C ARG A 100 9.14 -3.13 -9.83
N GLN A 101 10.44 -2.88 -9.75
CA GLN A 101 11.38 -3.83 -9.17
C GLN A 101 11.05 -4.11 -7.69
N ARG A 102 10.74 -3.07 -6.91
CA ARG A 102 10.38 -3.24 -5.48
C ARG A 102 9.07 -3.97 -5.28
N LEU A 103 8.11 -3.78 -6.17
CA LEU A 103 6.84 -4.52 -6.15
C LEU A 103 7.05 -5.99 -6.55
N ASP A 104 7.88 -6.28 -7.54
CA ASP A 104 8.24 -7.65 -7.91
C ASP A 104 8.95 -8.36 -6.73
N GLU A 105 9.89 -7.69 -6.08
CA GLU A 105 10.56 -8.19 -4.87
C GLU A 105 9.57 -8.48 -3.72
N LEU A 106 8.60 -7.58 -3.51
CA LEU A 106 7.53 -7.78 -2.53
C LEU A 106 6.69 -9.01 -2.89
N VAL A 107 6.25 -9.13 -4.13
CA VAL A 107 5.45 -10.28 -4.62
C VAL A 107 6.20 -11.59 -4.43
N GLN A 108 7.50 -11.63 -4.76
CA GLN A 108 8.31 -12.83 -4.53
C GLN A 108 8.44 -13.13 -3.02
N ARG A 109 8.61 -12.11 -2.19
CA ARG A 109 8.67 -12.29 -0.73
C ARG A 109 7.38 -12.87 -0.15
N VAL A 110 6.22 -12.43 -0.63
CA VAL A 110 4.90 -12.91 -0.14
C VAL A 110 4.35 -14.09 -0.94
N ARG A 111 5.09 -14.60 -1.92
CA ARG A 111 4.66 -15.66 -2.83
C ARG A 111 4.10 -16.90 -2.13
N PRO A 112 4.74 -17.46 -1.07
CA PRO A 112 4.17 -18.62 -0.39
C PRO A 112 2.75 -18.40 0.13
N ALA A 113 2.44 -17.18 0.61
CA ALA A 113 1.10 -16.83 1.04
C ALA A 113 0.15 -16.62 -0.15
N LEU A 114 0.62 -16.03 -1.25
CA LEU A 114 -0.18 -15.91 -2.47
C LEU A 114 -0.53 -17.27 -3.10
N ASP A 115 0.41 -18.21 -3.07
CA ASP A 115 0.21 -19.59 -3.55
C ASP A 115 -0.82 -20.32 -2.66
N GLU A 116 -0.75 -20.16 -1.33
CA GLU A 116 -1.76 -20.69 -0.39
C GLU A 116 -3.16 -20.12 -0.65
N LEU A 117 -3.23 -18.84 -1.05
CA LEU A 117 -4.49 -18.18 -1.41
C LEU A 117 -5.00 -18.53 -2.81
N GLY A 118 -4.15 -19.09 -3.68
CA GLY A 118 -4.44 -19.28 -5.10
C GLY A 118 -4.52 -17.97 -5.90
N GLU A 119 -3.82 -16.93 -5.45
CA GLU A 119 -3.96 -15.54 -5.95
C GLU A 119 -2.72 -15.00 -6.67
N TYR A 120 -1.63 -15.79 -6.75
CA TYR A 120 -0.37 -15.34 -7.35
C TYR A 120 -0.52 -14.83 -8.78
N ASP A 121 -1.21 -15.59 -9.64
CA ASP A 121 -1.40 -15.22 -11.05
C ASP A 121 -2.28 -13.97 -11.20
N ARG A 122 -3.33 -13.83 -10.37
CA ARG A 122 -4.19 -12.64 -10.38
C ARG A 122 -3.41 -11.40 -9.95
N VAL A 123 -2.62 -11.51 -8.88
CA VAL A 123 -1.81 -10.40 -8.36
C VAL A 123 -0.77 -9.93 -9.38
N THR A 124 -0.05 -10.86 -10.01
CA THR A 124 0.97 -10.52 -11.01
C THR A 124 0.36 -9.90 -12.26
N ALA A 125 -0.74 -10.48 -12.79
CA ALA A 125 -1.46 -9.92 -13.92
C ALA A 125 -1.99 -8.50 -13.64
N GLU A 126 -2.53 -8.27 -12.44
CA GLU A 126 -3.08 -6.96 -12.07
C GLU A 126 -1.99 -5.91 -11.85
N LEU A 127 -0.84 -6.30 -11.29
CA LEU A 127 0.34 -5.42 -11.23
C LEU A 127 0.85 -5.06 -12.63
N ASP A 128 0.94 -6.03 -13.54
CA ASP A 128 1.35 -5.77 -14.93
C ASP A 128 0.37 -4.80 -15.62
N ARG A 129 -0.94 -4.99 -15.41
CA ARG A 129 -1.99 -4.09 -15.91
C ARG A 129 -1.79 -2.66 -15.40
N ILE A 130 -1.63 -2.49 -14.09
CA ILE A 130 -1.44 -1.18 -13.46
C ILE A 130 -0.14 -0.52 -13.93
N MET A 131 0.94 -1.28 -14.09
CA MET A 131 2.20 -0.76 -14.60
C MET A 131 2.11 -0.30 -16.06
N ALA A 132 1.30 -0.97 -16.88
CA ALA A 132 1.09 -0.62 -18.28
C ALA A 132 0.09 0.55 -18.47
N GLN A 133 -0.99 0.57 -17.69
CA GLN A 133 -2.12 1.49 -17.88
C GLN A 133 -2.08 2.70 -16.94
N GLY A 134 -1.33 2.60 -15.83
CA GLY A 134 -1.29 3.56 -14.75
C GLY A 134 -2.41 3.35 -13.71
N ASN A 135 -2.13 3.77 -12.48
CA ASN A 135 -3.10 3.77 -11.37
C ASN A 135 -4.05 4.98 -11.43
N GLY A 136 -4.97 5.07 -10.48
CA GLY A 136 -5.92 6.20 -10.36
C GLY A 136 -5.27 7.58 -10.42
N ALA A 137 -4.16 7.80 -9.70
CA ALA A 137 -3.45 9.08 -9.73
C ALA A 137 -2.88 9.41 -11.13
N MET A 138 -2.33 8.42 -11.84
CA MET A 138 -1.83 8.59 -13.20
C MET A 138 -2.95 8.89 -14.19
N ARG A 139 -4.09 8.21 -14.08
CA ARG A 139 -5.27 8.46 -14.93
C ARG A 139 -5.86 9.85 -14.69
N GLN A 140 -5.98 10.26 -13.44
CA GLN A 140 -6.42 11.61 -13.06
C GLN A 140 -5.47 12.70 -13.60
N ARG A 141 -4.16 12.51 -13.49
CA ARG A 141 -3.16 13.44 -14.06
C ARG A 141 -3.26 13.51 -15.58
N LYS A 142 -3.47 12.38 -16.25
CA LYS A 142 -3.66 12.33 -17.71
C LYS A 142 -4.93 13.07 -18.13
N ALA A 143 -6.03 12.94 -17.38
CA ALA A 143 -7.26 13.68 -17.64
C ALA A 143 -7.04 15.20 -17.49
N TRP A 144 -6.40 15.63 -16.39
CA TRP A 144 -6.04 17.04 -16.19
C TRP A 144 -5.19 17.59 -17.33
N GLN A 145 -4.18 16.85 -17.81
CA GLN A 145 -3.26 17.31 -18.86
C GLN A 145 -3.94 17.55 -20.22
N GLN A 146 -5.14 17.03 -20.46
CA GLN A 146 -5.84 17.22 -21.74
C GLN A 146 -6.31 18.67 -21.91
N ARG A 147 -6.87 19.27 -20.86
CA ARG A 147 -7.51 20.61 -20.92
C ARG A 147 -7.24 21.52 -19.73
N ALA A 148 -6.52 21.04 -18.72
CA ALA A 148 -6.34 21.70 -17.42
C ALA A 148 -7.69 22.03 -16.74
N ASP A 149 -8.66 21.14 -16.87
CA ASP A 149 -9.99 21.26 -16.27
C ASP A 149 -10.16 20.25 -15.13
N MET A 150 -10.60 20.74 -13.97
CA MET A 150 -10.85 19.89 -12.80
C MET A 150 -12.03 18.94 -13.05
N MET A 151 -12.99 19.35 -13.88
CA MET A 151 -14.12 18.49 -14.23
C MET A 151 -13.68 17.24 -14.98
N ASP A 152 -12.59 17.28 -15.75
CA ASP A 152 -12.05 16.09 -16.42
C ASP A 152 -11.51 15.07 -15.39
N VAL A 153 -10.90 15.56 -14.31
CA VAL A 153 -10.42 14.71 -13.20
C VAL A 153 -11.58 14.06 -12.46
N ILE A 154 -12.62 14.84 -12.14
CA ILE A 154 -13.82 14.34 -11.47
C ILE A 154 -14.55 13.31 -12.33
N ASN A 155 -14.73 13.60 -13.62
CA ASN A 155 -15.38 12.67 -14.56
C ASN A 155 -14.58 11.37 -14.71
N GLN A 156 -13.24 11.45 -14.75
CA GLN A 156 -12.38 10.27 -14.78
C GLN A 156 -12.53 9.43 -13.51
N ALA A 157 -12.49 10.07 -12.33
CA ALA A 157 -12.67 9.36 -11.06
C ALA A 157 -14.07 8.73 -10.95
N ALA A 158 -15.11 9.44 -11.36
CA ALA A 158 -16.47 8.91 -11.39
C ALA A 158 -16.58 7.68 -12.31
N ALA A 159 -16.01 7.75 -13.51
CA ALA A 159 -16.00 6.64 -14.48
C ALA A 159 -15.26 5.41 -13.93
N ASP A 160 -14.11 5.59 -13.28
CA ASP A 160 -13.34 4.48 -12.69
C ASP A 160 -14.11 3.76 -11.56
N THR A 161 -14.99 4.49 -10.86
CA THR A 161 -15.80 3.96 -9.74
C THR A 161 -17.21 3.50 -10.10
N ALA A 162 -17.62 3.64 -11.37
CA ALA A 162 -19.02 3.50 -11.77
C ALA A 162 -19.57 2.07 -11.74
N GLY A 163 -18.73 1.02 -11.75
CA GLY A 163 -19.15 -0.38 -11.58
C GLY A 163 -20.01 -0.93 -12.72
#